data_AF-A0A535G262-F1
#
_entry.id   AF-A0A535G262-F1
#
_cell.length_a   1.000
_cell.length_b   1.000
_cell.length_c   1.000
_cell.angle_alpha   90.00
_cell.angle_beta   90.00
_cell.angle_gamma   90.00
#
_symmetry.space_group_name_H-M   'P 1'
#
loop_
_entity.id
_entity.type
_entity.pdbx_description
1 polymer ?
#
loop_
_entity_poly.entity_id
_entity_poly.type
_entity_poly.pdbx_seq_one_letter_code
_entity_poly.pdbx_strand_id
1 'polypeptide(L)'
;MARLATRTWIDRGSRRLAVQWFGRELPNPTVSVRASQLRSVAELEQEHPELVQAVMKHQQPARFVLCQVFIVSFPAGDSTPVYGIFTVDKDELVKNPASRRVVKQDFLVYHAPTKSVTYYSGGGTRGDRLHGTIDDFCARFGEPHFDCRPLSATRWDCGDHWYAATDPRLRQEPSFRAAFEDALRRAAVERGVDTALIGL
;
A
#
# COMPACT_ATOMS: atom_id res chain seq x y z
N MET A 1 -11.74 -31.08 14.29
CA MET A 1 -10.77 -30.33 15.11
C MET A 1 -10.06 -29.31 14.22
N ALA A 2 -10.45 -28.04 14.29
CA ALA A 2 -9.83 -26.96 13.52
C ALA A 2 -8.53 -26.51 14.19
N ARG A 3 -7.40 -26.76 13.54
CA ARG A 3 -6.15 -26.05 13.84
C ARG A 3 -6.03 -24.89 12.85
N LEU A 4 -6.69 -23.77 13.18
CA LEU A 4 -6.38 -22.47 12.60
C LEU A 4 -5.10 -21.97 13.27
N ALA A 5 -3.99 -22.02 12.56
CA ALA A 5 -2.78 -21.30 12.96
C ALA A 5 -1.89 -21.07 11.74
N THR A 6 -1.99 -19.86 11.15
CA THR A 6 -0.91 -19.35 10.31
C THR A 6 -0.54 -17.96 10.79
N ARG A 7 0.25 -18.04 11.87
CA ARG A 7 1.26 -17.14 12.44
C ARG A 7 1.36 -15.72 11.86
N THR A 8 1.04 -14.77 12.73
CA THR A 8 1.49 -13.37 12.73
C THR A 8 3.01 -13.29 12.53
N TRP A 9 3.47 -12.53 11.53
CA TRP A 9 4.87 -12.13 11.46
C TRP A 9 5.08 -10.93 12.39
N ILE A 10 5.74 -11.17 13.53
CA ILE A 10 6.30 -10.13 14.40
C ILE A 10 7.81 -10.21 14.19
N ASP A 11 8.38 -9.29 13.41
CA ASP A 11 9.84 -9.15 13.33
C ASP A 11 10.33 -8.27 14.49
N ARG A 12 11.11 -8.86 15.40
CA ARG A 12 11.73 -8.19 16.53
C ARG A 12 13.02 -7.51 16.07
N GLY A 13 12.98 -6.20 15.84
CA GLY A 13 14.20 -5.37 15.80
C GLY A 13 14.23 -4.28 14.74
N SER A 14 13.32 -4.28 13.79
CA SER A 14 13.05 -3.12 12.94
C SER A 14 11.54 -2.92 12.88
N ARG A 15 11.07 -1.68 12.71
CA ARG A 15 9.64 -1.28 12.75
C ARG A 15 8.80 -1.87 11.59
N ARG A 16 8.86 -3.18 11.33
CA ARG A 16 8.21 -3.85 10.19
C ARG A 16 6.90 -4.47 10.64
N LEU A 17 5.81 -3.72 10.54
CA LEU A 17 4.49 -4.34 10.57
C LEU A 17 4.18 -4.86 9.16
N ALA A 18 4.51 -6.12 8.88
CA ALA A 18 4.07 -6.80 7.67
C ALA A 18 2.71 -7.46 7.97
N VAL A 19 1.62 -6.79 7.62
CA VAL A 19 0.29 -7.37 7.76
C VAL A 19 -0.07 -8.10 6.47
N GLN A 20 -0.35 -9.40 6.57
CA GLN A 20 -0.81 -10.21 5.45
C GLN A 20 -2.27 -9.88 5.14
N TRP A 21 -2.61 -9.44 3.93
CA TRP A 21 -3.99 -9.20 3.52
C TRP A 21 -4.40 -10.17 2.39
N PHE A 22 -5.57 -10.79 2.56
CA PHE A 22 -6.10 -11.85 1.69
C PHE A 22 -7.28 -11.39 0.82
N GLY A 23 -7.57 -10.09 0.72
CA GLY A 23 -8.83 -9.64 0.12
C GLY A 23 -9.99 -9.76 1.10
N ARG A 24 -11.23 -9.75 0.58
CA ARG A 24 -12.45 -10.10 1.33
C ARG A 24 -12.33 -11.50 1.94
N GLU A 25 -13.30 -11.95 2.75
CA GLU A 25 -13.35 -13.29 3.36
C GLU A 25 -13.20 -14.42 2.33
N LEU A 26 -11.98 -14.66 1.90
CA LEU A 26 -11.59 -15.79 1.09
C LEU A 26 -11.13 -16.87 2.06
N PRO A 27 -11.39 -18.15 1.75
CA PRO A 27 -10.77 -19.25 2.48
C PRO A 27 -9.27 -18.99 2.52
N ASN A 28 -8.67 -18.88 3.71
CA ASN A 28 -7.23 -18.69 3.87
C ASN A 28 -6.52 -19.73 3.00
N PRO A 29 -5.92 -19.34 1.85
CA PRO A 29 -5.19 -20.30 1.08
C PRO A 29 -4.02 -20.75 1.95
N THR A 30 -3.67 -22.04 1.90
CA THR A 30 -2.45 -22.54 2.55
C THR A 30 -1.25 -21.97 1.80
N VAL A 31 -0.94 -20.69 2.05
CA VAL A 31 0.17 -19.98 1.42
C VAL A 31 1.39 -20.18 2.29
N SER A 32 2.32 -21.00 1.81
CA SER A 32 3.65 -21.13 2.40
C SER A 32 4.59 -20.18 1.66
N VAL A 33 4.83 -19.00 2.22
CA VAL A 33 5.83 -18.06 1.70
C VAL A 33 7.17 -18.32 2.38
N ARG A 34 8.24 -18.44 1.60
CA ARG A 34 9.58 -18.53 2.16
C ARG A 34 9.99 -17.13 2.60
N ALA A 35 10.43 -16.97 3.85
CA ALA A 35 10.90 -15.69 4.38
C ALA A 35 11.99 -15.03 3.49
N SER A 36 12.79 -15.83 2.78
CA SER A 36 13.80 -15.35 1.83
C SER A 36 13.22 -14.58 0.62
N GLN A 37 11.93 -14.74 0.33
CA GLN A 37 11.22 -14.02 -0.73
C GLN A 37 10.72 -12.65 -0.28
N LEU A 38 10.73 -12.38 1.03
CA LEU A 38 10.35 -11.10 1.59
C LEU A 38 11.57 -10.16 1.66
N ARG A 39 11.34 -8.91 1.28
CA ARG A 39 12.17 -7.74 1.56
C ARG A 39 11.34 -6.66 2.25
N SER A 40 11.96 -5.76 2.97
CA SER A 40 11.33 -4.51 3.39
C SER A 40 11.36 -3.49 2.26
N VAL A 41 10.46 -2.51 2.31
CA VAL A 41 10.47 -1.39 1.36
C VAL A 41 11.83 -0.68 1.37
N ALA A 42 12.42 -0.46 2.55
CA ALA A 42 13.74 0.17 2.67
C ALA A 42 14.86 -0.66 2.05
N GLU A 43 14.85 -1.99 2.20
CA GLU A 43 15.81 -2.88 1.51
C GLU A 43 15.62 -2.80 0.00
N LEU A 44 14.37 -2.81 -0.49
CA LEU A 44 14.08 -2.69 -1.91
C LEU A 44 14.51 -1.33 -2.48
N GLU A 45 14.32 -0.24 -1.74
CA GLU A 45 14.79 1.11 -2.12
C GLU A 45 16.33 1.20 -2.14
N GLN A 46 17.02 0.49 -1.26
CA GLN A 46 18.49 0.41 -1.25
C GLN A 46 19.02 -0.45 -2.41
N GLU A 47 18.37 -1.58 -2.69
CA GLU A 47 18.73 -2.48 -3.78
C GLU A 47 18.36 -1.88 -5.16
N HIS A 48 17.33 -1.05 -5.21
CA HIS A 48 16.79 -0.40 -6.40
C HIS A 48 16.60 1.11 -6.21
N PRO A 49 17.69 1.90 -6.14
CA PRO A 49 17.62 3.35 -5.92
C PRO A 49 16.83 4.10 -7.00
N GLU A 50 16.70 3.53 -8.20
CA GLU A 50 15.85 4.04 -9.28
C GLU A 50 14.37 4.13 -8.90
N LEU A 51 13.89 3.30 -7.96
CA LEU A 51 12.51 3.40 -7.45
C LEU A 51 12.25 4.74 -6.78
N VAL A 52 13.18 5.19 -5.95
CA VAL A 52 13.09 6.48 -5.24
C VAL A 52 13.09 7.64 -6.24
N GLN A 53 13.72 7.45 -7.40
CA GLN A 53 13.77 8.43 -8.48
C GLN A 53 12.51 8.43 -9.37
N ALA A 54 11.87 7.28 -9.57
CA ALA A 54 10.66 7.19 -10.38
C ALA A 54 9.41 7.65 -9.63
N VAL A 55 9.40 7.51 -8.30
CA VAL A 55 8.19 7.72 -7.51
C VAL A 55 8.16 9.13 -6.91
N MET A 56 7.32 9.98 -7.50
CA MET A 56 7.08 11.38 -7.09
C MET A 56 6.93 11.57 -5.57
N LYS A 57 6.31 10.62 -4.87
CA LYS A 57 6.03 10.75 -3.42
C LYS A 57 7.29 10.77 -2.55
N HIS A 58 8.39 10.18 -3.02
CA HIS A 58 9.69 10.27 -2.34
C HIS A 58 10.39 11.60 -2.63
N GLN A 59 10.05 12.24 -3.75
CA GLN A 59 10.69 13.47 -4.22
C GLN A 59 9.94 14.75 -3.82
N GLN A 60 8.67 14.64 -3.43
CA GLN A 60 7.81 15.77 -3.09
C GLN A 60 7.35 15.72 -1.63
N PRO A 61 8.26 15.84 -0.64
CA PRO A 61 7.88 15.86 0.77
C PRO A 61 7.01 17.08 1.11
N ALA A 62 7.02 18.16 0.32
CA ALA A 62 6.12 19.30 0.48
C ALA A 62 4.64 18.93 0.23
N ARG A 63 4.38 17.89 -0.59
CA ARG A 63 3.03 17.43 -0.94
C ARG A 63 2.65 16.14 -0.23
N PHE A 64 3.57 15.23 0.00
CA PHE A 64 3.25 13.91 0.56
C PHE A 64 3.91 13.68 1.92
N VAL A 65 3.19 13.00 2.81
CA VAL A 65 3.78 12.33 3.98
C VAL A 65 3.74 10.83 3.75
N LEU A 66 4.90 10.17 3.75
CA LEU A 66 4.97 8.70 3.73
C LEU A 66 4.55 8.16 5.11
N CYS A 67 3.58 7.25 5.13
CA CYS A 67 3.24 6.50 6.33
C CYS A 67 4.30 5.41 6.54
N GLN A 68 4.88 5.33 7.74
CA GLN A 68 5.94 4.37 8.08
C GLN A 68 5.40 2.95 8.36
N VAL A 69 4.43 2.52 7.56
CA VAL A 69 3.76 1.22 7.61
C VAL A 69 3.43 0.76 6.20
N PHE A 70 3.46 -0.54 5.98
CA PHE A 70 3.10 -1.15 4.72
C PHE A 70 2.30 -2.43 4.97
N ILE A 71 1.51 -2.84 3.98
CA ILE A 71 0.83 -4.14 3.98
C ILE A 71 1.56 -5.03 2.99
N VAL A 72 1.74 -6.31 3.31
CA VAL A 72 2.27 -7.28 2.34
C VAL A 72 1.18 -8.26 2.00
N SER A 73 0.71 -8.26 0.76
CA SER A 73 -0.35 -9.13 0.28
C SER A 73 0.21 -10.20 -0.65
N PHE A 74 -0.44 -11.36 -0.66
CA PHE A 74 -0.14 -12.48 -1.57
C PHE A 74 -1.41 -12.82 -2.35
N PRO A 75 -1.56 -12.29 -3.58
CA PRO A 75 -2.72 -12.60 -4.40
C PRO A 75 -2.79 -14.09 -4.71
N ALA A 76 -3.99 -14.64 -4.88
CA ALA A 76 -4.21 -16.07 -5.05
C ALA A 76 -3.50 -16.56 -6.32
N GLY A 77 -2.80 -17.70 -6.19
CA GLY A 77 -2.04 -18.28 -7.30
C GLY A 77 -0.70 -17.60 -7.58
N ASP A 78 -0.39 -16.49 -6.92
CA ASP A 78 0.90 -15.80 -7.06
C ASP A 78 1.64 -15.77 -5.71
N SER A 79 2.87 -16.28 -5.70
CA SER A 79 3.76 -16.19 -4.53
C SER A 79 4.48 -14.84 -4.44
N THR A 80 4.25 -13.96 -5.42
CA THR A 80 4.87 -12.63 -5.50
C THR A 80 4.30 -11.72 -4.40
N PRO A 81 5.14 -11.21 -3.49
CA PRO A 81 4.69 -10.25 -2.51
C PRO A 81 4.32 -8.91 -3.16
N VAL A 82 3.16 -8.39 -2.76
CA VAL A 82 2.67 -7.06 -3.13
C VAL A 82 2.68 -6.17 -1.89
N TYR A 83 3.46 -5.11 -1.93
CA TYR A 83 3.63 -4.15 -0.85
C TYR A 83 2.71 -2.95 -1.06
N GLY A 84 1.71 -2.78 -0.19
CA GLY A 84 0.90 -1.57 -0.11
C GLY A 84 1.67 -0.48 0.62
N ILE A 85 2.03 0.59 -0.10
CA ILE A 85 2.78 1.74 0.42
C ILE A 85 1.82 2.91 0.57
N PHE A 86 1.71 3.42 1.79
CA PHE A 86 0.71 4.43 2.14
C PHE A 86 1.30 5.81 2.27
N THR A 87 0.53 6.79 1.80
CA THR A 87 0.90 8.20 1.81
C THR A 87 -0.30 9.08 2.09
N VAL A 88 -0.09 10.17 2.81
CA VAL A 88 -1.08 11.25 2.94
C VAL A 88 -0.79 12.31 1.88
N ASP A 89 -1.78 12.65 1.05
CA ASP A 89 -1.69 13.78 0.10
C ASP A 89 -2.14 15.07 0.82
N LYS A 90 -1.19 15.95 1.11
CA LYS A 90 -1.42 17.21 1.84
C LYS A 90 -2.30 18.17 1.05
N ASP A 91 -2.25 18.13 -0.27
CA ASP A 91 -3.05 19.03 -1.09
C ASP A 91 -4.53 18.57 -1.07
N GLU A 92 -4.78 17.27 -1.11
CA GLU A 92 -6.14 16.73 -0.95
C GLU A 92 -6.69 16.95 0.47
N LEU A 93 -5.82 16.89 1.48
CA LEU A 93 -6.16 17.24 2.86
C LEU A 93 -6.66 18.68 2.98
N VAL A 94 -6.04 19.64 2.28
CA VAL A 94 -6.45 21.05 2.29
C VAL A 94 -7.71 21.29 1.48
N LYS A 95 -7.79 20.75 0.26
CA LYS A 95 -8.93 20.97 -0.63
C LYS A 95 -10.21 20.43 -0.03
N ASN A 96 -10.12 19.27 0.62
CA ASN A 96 -11.27 18.58 1.13
C ASN A 96 -10.89 17.84 2.43
N PRO A 97 -10.79 18.53 3.57
CA PRO A 97 -10.43 17.90 4.85
C PRO A 97 -11.41 16.78 5.23
N ALA A 98 -12.66 16.86 4.77
CA ALA A 98 -13.68 15.82 4.93
C ALA A 98 -13.75 14.77 3.79
N SER A 99 -12.95 14.88 2.70
CA SER A 99 -13.13 14.13 1.41
C SER A 99 -13.09 12.62 1.47
N ARG A 100 -12.80 11.99 2.60
CA ARG A 100 -12.72 10.53 2.68
C ARG A 100 -11.69 9.91 1.70
N ARG A 101 -10.79 10.68 1.07
CA ARG A 101 -9.74 10.18 0.14
C ARG A 101 -8.44 10.95 0.32
N VAL A 102 -7.99 11.09 1.57
CA VAL A 102 -6.74 11.81 1.91
C VAL A 102 -5.53 10.88 1.97
N VAL A 103 -5.78 9.58 2.14
CA VAL A 103 -4.78 8.53 2.15
C VAL A 103 -4.76 7.85 0.80
N LYS A 104 -3.57 7.71 0.22
CA LYS A 104 -3.32 7.00 -1.02
C LYS A 104 -2.43 5.80 -0.76
N GLN A 105 -2.80 4.65 -1.32
CA GLN A 105 -1.97 3.45 -1.34
C GLN A 105 -1.50 3.19 -2.76
N ASP A 106 -0.19 3.16 -2.94
CA ASP A 106 0.44 2.66 -4.15
C ASP A 106 0.96 1.24 -3.89
N PHE A 107 1.35 0.53 -4.94
CA PHE A 107 1.74 -0.87 -4.83
C PHE A 107 3.14 -1.08 -5.37
N LEU A 108 4.00 -1.69 -4.58
CA LEU A 108 5.31 -2.17 -5.03
C LEU A 108 5.26 -3.69 -5.12
N VAL A 109 5.67 -4.24 -6.25
CA VAL A 109 5.67 -5.69 -6.49
C VAL A 109 7.11 -6.14 -6.63
N TYR A 110 7.54 -7.08 -5.78
CA TYR A 110 8.88 -7.65 -5.85
C TYR A 110 8.84 -9.07 -6.40
N HIS A 111 9.39 -9.26 -7.60
CA HIS A 111 9.48 -10.56 -8.24
C HIS A 111 10.81 -11.24 -7.86
N ALA A 112 10.78 -12.03 -6.78
CA ALA A 112 11.95 -12.68 -6.21
C ALA A 112 12.80 -13.51 -7.19
N PRO A 113 12.23 -14.28 -8.15
CA PRO A 113 13.03 -15.08 -9.09
C PRO A 113 13.96 -14.24 -9.97
N THR A 114 13.51 -13.06 -10.40
CA THR A 114 14.29 -12.16 -11.26
C THR A 114 14.92 -11.00 -10.50
N LYS A 115 14.65 -10.90 -9.18
CA LYS A 115 15.01 -9.76 -8.33
C LYS A 115 14.63 -8.42 -8.97
N SER A 116 13.44 -8.38 -9.58
CA SER A 116 12.94 -7.16 -10.20
C SER A 116 11.81 -6.57 -9.39
N VAL A 117 11.70 -5.26 -9.43
CA VAL A 117 10.67 -4.48 -8.75
C VAL A 117 9.84 -3.72 -9.78
N THR A 118 8.55 -3.59 -9.51
CA THR A 118 7.67 -2.70 -10.27
C THR A 118 6.81 -1.93 -9.30
N TYR A 119 6.84 -0.60 -9.41
CA TYR A 119 5.98 0.31 -8.65
C TYR A 119 4.74 0.64 -9.47
N TYR A 120 3.57 0.59 -8.86
CA TYR A 120 2.29 0.88 -9.50
C TYR A 120 1.62 2.05 -8.79
N SER A 121 1.30 3.09 -9.55
CA SER A 121 0.66 4.30 -9.03
C SER A 121 -0.24 4.95 -10.06
N GLY A 122 -1.07 5.91 -9.64
CA GLY A 122 -1.91 6.68 -10.57
C GLY A 122 -1.11 7.53 -11.57
N GLY A 123 0.19 7.78 -11.34
CA GLY A 123 1.07 8.55 -12.24
C GLY A 123 2.08 7.70 -13.01
N GLY A 124 1.91 6.37 -13.03
CA GLY A 124 2.80 5.48 -13.79
C GLY A 124 2.60 5.58 -15.30
N THR A 125 3.49 4.94 -16.04
CA THR A 125 3.45 4.89 -17.51
C THR A 125 3.12 3.47 -17.95
N ARG A 126 2.11 3.33 -18.82
CA ARG A 126 1.72 2.00 -19.32
C ARG A 126 2.89 1.37 -20.09
N GLY A 127 3.23 0.12 -19.73
CA GLY A 127 4.31 -0.64 -20.35
C GLY A 127 5.71 -0.35 -19.78
N ASP A 128 5.85 0.59 -18.85
CA ASP A 128 7.10 0.79 -18.11
C ASP A 128 7.34 -0.40 -17.16
N ARG A 129 8.57 -0.90 -17.13
CA ARG A 129 8.97 -2.06 -16.31
C ARG A 129 9.16 -1.69 -14.84
N LEU A 130 9.52 -0.44 -14.56
CA LEU A 130 9.81 0.08 -13.23
C LEU A 130 8.59 0.80 -12.63
N HIS A 131 7.80 1.52 -13.45
CA HIS A 131 6.71 2.38 -12.97
C HIS A 131 5.41 2.23 -13.77
N GLY A 132 4.61 1.20 -13.43
CA GLY A 132 3.33 0.90 -14.06
C GLY A 132 2.14 1.71 -13.52
N THR A 133 1.02 1.66 -14.25
CA THR A 133 -0.24 2.31 -13.84
C THR A 133 -1.06 1.44 -12.88
N ILE A 134 -1.99 2.03 -12.13
CA ILE A 134 -2.97 1.26 -11.34
C ILE A 134 -3.85 0.37 -12.23
N ASP A 135 -4.16 0.80 -13.45
CA ASP A 135 -4.89 -0.03 -14.42
C ASP A 135 -4.10 -1.31 -14.76
N ASP A 136 -2.78 -1.21 -14.95
CA ASP A 136 -1.91 -2.38 -15.22
C ASP A 136 -1.78 -3.28 -13.99
N PHE A 137 -1.76 -2.71 -12.78
CA PHE A 137 -1.79 -3.46 -11.53
C PHE A 137 -3.08 -4.29 -11.40
N CYS A 138 -4.23 -3.65 -11.60
CA CYS A 138 -5.52 -4.35 -11.53
C CYS A 138 -5.69 -5.35 -12.66
N ALA A 139 -5.22 -5.07 -13.86
CA ALA A 139 -5.21 -6.05 -14.95
C ALA A 139 -4.36 -7.29 -14.62
N ARG A 140 -3.29 -7.12 -13.82
CA ARG A 140 -2.42 -8.22 -13.40
C ARG A 140 -3.03 -9.08 -12.29
N PHE A 141 -3.60 -8.47 -11.26
CA PHE A 141 -4.02 -9.19 -10.05
C PHE A 141 -5.53 -9.40 -9.92
N GLY A 142 -6.35 -8.53 -10.53
CA GLY A 142 -7.79 -8.68 -10.68
C GLY A 142 -8.60 -8.85 -9.39
N GLU A 143 -9.89 -9.12 -9.56
CA GLU A 143 -10.75 -9.57 -8.45
C GLU A 143 -10.31 -10.97 -7.98
N PRO A 144 -10.48 -11.30 -6.69
CA PRO A 144 -11.06 -10.50 -5.59
C PRO A 144 -10.05 -9.58 -4.87
N HIS A 145 -8.87 -9.38 -5.45
CA HIS A 145 -7.76 -8.69 -4.81
C HIS A 145 -7.84 -7.17 -5.02
N PHE A 146 -7.40 -6.43 -4.01
CA PHE A 146 -7.22 -4.97 -4.03
C PHE A 146 -8.47 -4.15 -4.42
N ASP A 147 -9.66 -4.77 -4.29
CA ASP A 147 -10.95 -4.24 -4.75
C ASP A 147 -10.91 -3.69 -6.18
N CYS A 148 -10.16 -4.37 -7.06
CA CYS A 148 -10.01 -4.03 -8.47
C CYS A 148 -11.26 -4.40 -9.28
N ARG A 149 -11.97 -3.43 -9.83
CA ARG A 149 -13.21 -3.65 -10.61
C ARG A 149 -13.04 -3.13 -12.04
N PRO A 150 -13.40 -3.90 -13.08
CA PRO A 150 -13.29 -3.43 -14.46
C PRO A 150 -14.30 -2.31 -14.73
N LEU A 151 -13.83 -1.16 -15.24
CA LEU A 151 -14.68 -0.08 -15.75
C LEU A 151 -14.85 -0.18 -17.28
N SER A 152 -13.86 -0.75 -17.97
CA SER A 152 -13.87 -1.06 -19.41
C SER A 152 -12.78 -2.11 -19.72
N ALA A 153 -12.59 -2.46 -20.99
CA ALA A 153 -11.56 -3.41 -21.43
C ALA A 153 -10.12 -3.02 -21.00
N THR A 154 -9.84 -1.73 -20.80
CA THR A 154 -8.48 -1.25 -20.46
C THR A 154 -8.44 -0.34 -19.24
N ARG A 155 -9.55 -0.18 -18.52
CA ARG A 155 -9.66 0.70 -17.35
C ARG A 155 -10.27 -0.05 -16.18
N TRP A 156 -9.70 0.19 -15.01
CA TRP A 156 -10.05 -0.42 -13.74
C TRP A 156 -10.28 0.65 -12.69
N ASP A 157 -11.17 0.35 -11.73
CA ASP A 157 -11.27 1.06 -10.47
C ASP A 157 -10.59 0.22 -9.40
N CYS A 158 -9.55 0.77 -8.75
CA CYS A 158 -8.88 0.12 -7.63
C CYS A 158 -9.41 0.74 -6.34
N GLY A 159 -10.33 0.04 -5.68
CA GLY A 159 -10.90 0.51 -4.43
C GLY A 159 -9.84 0.72 -3.35
N ASP A 160 -8.77 -0.08 -3.35
CA ASP A 160 -7.67 0.02 -2.39
C ASP A 160 -6.60 1.05 -2.77
N HIS A 161 -6.81 1.88 -3.80
CA HIS A 161 -5.87 2.95 -4.13
C HIS A 161 -6.02 4.19 -3.25
N TRP A 162 -7.23 4.41 -2.69
CA TRP A 162 -7.55 5.60 -1.91
C TRP A 162 -8.44 5.27 -0.72
N TYR A 163 -8.16 5.91 0.40
CA TYR A 163 -8.86 5.72 1.67
C TYR A 163 -9.20 7.04 2.36
N ALA A 164 -10.27 6.97 3.12
CA ALA A 164 -10.55 7.92 4.19
C ALA A 164 -9.63 7.63 5.37
N ALA A 165 -9.35 8.64 6.20
CA ALA A 165 -8.69 8.42 7.49
C ALA A 165 -9.46 7.41 8.38
N THR A 166 -10.79 7.42 8.26
CA THR A 166 -11.74 6.56 8.97
C THR A 166 -12.24 5.37 8.15
N ASP A 167 -11.60 5.05 7.03
CA ASP A 167 -12.07 3.98 6.15
C ASP A 167 -12.02 2.63 6.87
N PRO A 168 -13.14 1.89 6.98
CA PRO A 168 -13.20 0.63 7.71
C PRO A 168 -12.37 -0.48 7.05
N ARG A 169 -11.97 -0.32 5.79
CA ARG A 169 -11.08 -1.26 5.08
C ARG A 169 -9.63 -1.15 5.54
N LEU A 170 -9.25 -0.01 6.15
CA LEU A 170 -7.93 0.12 6.75
C LEU A 170 -7.79 -0.82 7.96
N ARG A 171 -6.59 -1.35 8.13
CA ARG A 171 -6.21 -2.23 9.23
C ARG A 171 -6.42 -1.55 10.59
N GLN A 172 -6.94 -2.31 11.55
CA GLN A 172 -7.34 -1.82 12.88
C GLN A 172 -6.27 -2.09 13.94
N GLU A 173 -5.20 -2.78 13.57
CA GLU A 173 -4.05 -3.09 14.42
C GLU A 173 -3.49 -1.78 15.02
N PRO A 174 -3.29 -1.70 16.35
CA PRO A 174 -2.94 -0.44 17.01
C PRO A 174 -1.70 0.24 16.45
N SER A 175 -0.67 -0.54 16.09
CA SER A 175 0.57 -0.04 15.48
C SER A 175 0.36 0.51 14.07
N PHE A 176 -0.54 -0.09 13.29
CA PHE A 176 -0.92 0.43 11.98
C PHE A 176 -1.66 1.75 12.16
N ARG A 177 -2.71 1.77 12.98
CA ARG A 177 -3.50 2.98 13.28
C ARG A 177 -2.62 4.13 13.77
N ALA A 178 -1.74 3.88 14.75
CA ALA A 178 -0.84 4.89 15.27
C ALA A 178 0.07 5.52 14.20
N ALA A 179 0.61 4.72 13.28
CA ALA A 179 1.46 5.24 12.20
C ALA A 179 0.67 6.06 11.16
N PHE A 180 -0.58 5.68 10.86
CA PHE A 180 -1.46 6.47 10.01
C PHE A 180 -1.85 7.80 10.65
N GLU A 181 -2.26 7.75 11.92
CA GLU A 181 -2.64 8.94 12.66
C GLU A 181 -1.47 9.91 12.79
N ASP A 182 -0.25 9.42 13.05
CA ASP A 182 0.96 10.26 13.05
C ASP A 182 1.16 10.96 11.70
N ALA A 183 1.10 10.21 10.59
CA ALA A 183 1.26 10.78 9.25
C ALA A 183 0.20 11.84 8.93
N LEU A 184 -1.06 11.60 9.30
CA LEU A 184 -2.17 12.53 9.14
C LEU A 184 -2.00 13.79 10.00
N ARG A 185 -1.64 13.63 11.29
CA ARG A 185 -1.39 14.78 12.19
C ARG A 185 -0.25 15.65 11.67
N ARG A 186 0.85 15.04 11.23
CA ARG A 186 1.97 15.77 10.63
C ARG A 186 1.53 16.55 9.39
N ALA A 187 0.80 15.91 8.48
CA ALA A 187 0.26 16.56 7.29
C ALA A 187 -0.65 17.75 7.65
N ALA A 188 -1.53 17.58 8.64
CA ALA A 188 -2.45 18.60 9.11
C ALA A 188 -1.72 19.80 9.73
N VAL A 189 -0.76 19.56 10.62
CA VAL A 189 0.08 20.60 11.24
C VAL A 189 0.84 21.39 10.19
N GLU A 190 1.48 20.71 9.24
CA GLU A 190 2.26 21.36 8.18
C GLU A 190 1.40 22.21 7.23
N ARG A 191 0.10 21.93 7.11
CA ARG A 191 -0.84 22.67 6.27
C ARG A 191 -1.81 23.57 7.04
N GLY A 192 -1.70 23.64 8.37
CA GLY A 192 -2.62 24.42 9.21
C GLY A 192 -4.07 23.92 9.15
N VAL A 193 -4.30 22.63 8.92
CA VAL A 193 -5.63 22.01 8.91
C VAL A 193 -5.98 21.57 10.34
N ASP A 194 -7.18 21.89 10.80
CA ASP A 194 -7.67 21.44 12.11
C ASP A 194 -7.82 19.91 12.14
N THR A 195 -7.14 19.25 13.09
CA THR A 195 -7.18 17.81 13.25
C THR A 195 -8.56 17.27 13.62
N ALA A 196 -9.44 18.09 14.20
CA ALA A 196 -10.82 17.69 14.48
C ALA A 196 -11.64 17.45 13.20
N LEU A 197 -11.30 18.12 12.09
CA LEU A 197 -11.99 18.00 10.81
C LEU A 197 -11.67 16.69 10.06
N ILE A 198 -10.61 16.01 10.45
CA ILE A 198 -10.11 14.80 9.77
C ILE A 198 -10.45 13.52 10.54
N GLY A 199 -11.25 13.62 11.60
CA GLY A 199 -11.78 12.49 12.36
C GLY A 199 -10.72 11.76 13.20
N LEU A 200 -9.72 12.51 13.68
CA LEU A 200 -8.69 12.06 14.63
C LEU A 200 -9.03 12.48 16.06
#